data_AF-X1KW47-F1
#
_entry.id   AF-X1KW47-F1
#
_cell.length_a   1.000
_cell.length_b   1.000
_cell.length_c   1.000
_cell.angle_alpha   90.00
_cell.angle_beta   90.00
_cell.angle_gamma   90.00
#
_symmetry.space_group_name_H-M   'P 1'
#
loop_
_entity.id
_entity.type
_entity.pdbx_description
1 polymer ?
#
loop_
_entity_poly.entity_id
_entity_poly.type
_entity_poly.pdbx_seq_one_letter_code
_entity_poly.pdbx_strand_id
1 'polypeptide(L)' 'MKKIVISLSDIAVASPGVPVYLISTVSKSGIRNIAPYGMVMPASHNPPAIRAASKACL' A
#
# COMPACT_ATOMS: atom_id res chain seq x y z
N MET A 1 -19.68 5.61 11.65
CA MET A 1 -18.49 4.87 12.16
C MET A 1 -17.41 5.87 12.55
N LYS A 2 -16.72 5.66 13.68
CA LYS A 2 -15.58 6.52 14.08
C LYS A 2 -14.34 6.14 13.26
N LYS A 3 -13.60 7.13 12.75
CA LYS A 3 -12.32 6.91 12.05
C LYS A 3 -11.29 6.41 13.06
N ILE A 4 -10.73 5.23 12.81
CA ILE A 4 -9.57 4.72 13.54
C ILE A 4 -8.34 5.13 12.74
N VAL A 5 -7.39 5.81 13.37
CA VAL A 5 -6.11 6.19 12.77
C VAL A 5 -5.05 5.30 13.36
N ILE A 6 -4.33 4.57 12.52
CA ILE A 6 -3.19 3.73 12.90
C ILE A 6 -1.92 4.54 12.60
N SER A 7 -0.99 4.60 13.55
CA SER A 7 0.29 5.26 13.33
C SER A 7 1.13 4.50 12.30
N LEU A 8 1.97 5.20 11.54
CA LEU A 8 2.90 4.57 10.59
C LEU A 8 3.88 3.62 11.30
N SER A 9 4.19 3.87 12.57
CA SER A 9 5.00 2.97 13.41
C SER A 9 4.36 1.59 13.60
N ASP A 10 3.03 1.52 13.52
CA ASP A 10 2.26 0.32 13.86
C ASP A 10 1.83 -0.46 12.61
N ILE A 11 2.39 -0.10 11.44
CA ILE A 11 2.02 -0.70 10.14
C ILE A 11 2.31 -2.20 10.07
N ALA A 12 3.30 -2.68 10.83
CA ALA A 12 3.60 -4.10 10.94
C ALA A 12 2.45 -4.89 11.59
N VAL A 13 1.73 -4.28 12.53
CA VAL A 13 0.57 -4.90 13.20
C VAL A 13 -0.65 -4.94 12.27
N ALA A 14 -0.77 -3.95 11.38
CA ALA A 14 -1.85 -3.87 10.39
C ALA A 14 -1.69 -4.86 9.22
N SER A 15 -0.55 -5.54 9.11
CA SER A 15 -0.22 -6.44 7.99
C SER A 15 0.06 -7.88 8.44
N PRO A 16 -0.87 -8.58 9.14
CA PRO A 16 -0.68 -9.98 9.48
C PRO A 16 -0.87 -10.86 8.23
N GLY A 17 0.19 -11.57 7.80
CA GLY A 17 0.14 -12.52 6.68
C GLY A 17 0.52 -11.93 5.31
N VAL A 18 -0.12 -12.41 4.24
CA VAL A 18 0.04 -11.91 2.87
C VAL A 18 -1.11 -10.94 2.55
N PRO A 19 -0.98 -9.64 2.85
CA PRO A 19 -2.02 -8.66 2.58
C PRO A 19 -2.19 -8.41 1.07
N VAL A 20 -3.44 -8.22 0.64
CA VAL A 20 -3.73 -7.62 -0.66
C VAL A 20 -4.00 -6.13 -0.43
N TYR A 21 -3.11 -5.28 -0.94
CA TYR A 21 -3.28 -3.83 -0.87
C TYR A 21 -3.99 -3.30 -2.11
N LEU A 22 -4.96 -2.40 -1.92
CA LEU A 22 -5.53 -1.61 -3.00
C LEU A 22 -4.75 -0.30 -3.09
N ILE A 23 -3.97 -0.12 -4.16
CA ILE A 23 -3.23 1.12 -4.39
C ILE A 23 -4.07 2.01 -5.29
N SER A 24 -4.50 3.15 -4.74
CA SER A 24 -5.13 4.21 -5.52
C SER A 24 -4.07 5.16 -6.07
N THR A 25 -4.10 5.40 -7.37
CA THR A 25 -3.23 6.36 -8.05
C THR A 25 -4.04 7.42 -8.78
N VAL A 26 -3.44 8.59 -8.95
CA VAL A 26 -3.96 9.66 -9.81
C VAL A 26 -2.86 9.99 -10.81
N SER A 27 -3.15 9.82 -12.11
CA SER A 27 -2.20 10.17 -13.17
C SER A 27 -2.01 11.68 -13.26
N LYS A 28 -0.97 12.12 -13.98
CA LYS A 28 -0.76 13.54 -14.28
C LYS A 28 -1.96 14.18 -15.02
N SER A 29 -2.69 13.40 -15.82
CA SER A 29 -3.91 13.81 -16.51
C SER A 29 -5.18 13.73 -15.65
N GLY A 30 -5.06 13.39 -14.36
CA GLY A 30 -6.19 13.31 -13.43
C GLY A 30 -6.97 11.98 -13.47
N ILE A 31 -6.50 10.98 -14.23
CA ILE A 31 -7.15 9.67 -14.29
C ILE A 31 -6.91 8.96 -12.96
N ARG A 32 -7.99 8.56 -12.31
CA ARG A 32 -7.96 7.81 -11.05
C ARG A 32 -7.97 6.32 -11.35
N ASN A 33 -7.07 5.58 -10.74
CA ASN A 33 -7.01 4.13 -10.87
C ASN A 33 -6.93 3.49 -9.48
N ILE A 34 -7.48 2.28 -9.35
CA ILE A 34 -7.32 1.43 -8.17
C ILE A 34 -6.91 0.07 -8.68
N ALA A 35 -5.75 -0.42 -8.25
CA ALA A 35 -5.28 -1.75 -8.61
C ALA A 35 -4.94 -2.57 -7.36
N PRO A 36 -5.28 -3.87 -7.33
CA PRO A 36 -4.87 -4.77 -6.26
C PRO A 36 -3.42 -5.20 -6.43
N TYR A 37 -2.68 -5.22 -5.31
CA TYR A 37 -1.30 -5.66 -5.21
C TYR A 37 -1.19 -6.72 -4.11
N GLY A 38 -0.98 -7.97 -4.51
CA GLY A 38 -0.73 -9.08 -3.59
C GLY A 38 0.76 -9.31 -3.26
N MET A 39 1.66 -8.75 -4.07
CA MET A 39 3.11 -8.87 -3.89
C MET A 39 3.66 -7.59 -3.27
N VAL A 40 3.43 -7.43 -1.97
CA VAL A 40 3.85 -6.26 -1.19
C VAL A 40 4.71 -6.71 -0.02
N MET A 41 5.85 -6.05 0.18
CA MET A 41 6.77 -6.32 1.27
C MET A 41 7.24 -5.02 1.95
N PRO A 42 7.46 -5.02 3.27
CA PRO A 42 8.18 -3.94 3.94
C PRO A 42 9.61 -3.86 3.39
N ALA A 43 10.05 -2.65 3.01
CA ALA A 43 11.40 -2.38 2.54
C ALA A 43 12.27 -1.73 3.61
N SER A 44 11.68 -0.91 4.49
CA SER A 44 12.34 -0.33 5.66
C SER A 44 11.32 0.00 6.74
N HIS A 45 11.74 -0.08 8.00
CA HIS A 45 10.92 0.32 9.16
C HIS A 45 11.28 1.72 9.66
N ASN A 46 12.44 2.27 9.29
CA ASN A 46 12.86 3.62 9.67
C ASN A 46 13.78 4.26 8.60
N PRO A 47 13.28 5.19 7.77
CA PRO A 47 11.89 5.61 7.66
C PRO A 47 10.98 4.47 7.14
N PRO A 48 9.69 4.42 7.51
CA PRO A 48 8.76 3.41 7.01
C PRO A 48 8.66 3.43 5.48
N ALA A 49 8.95 2.31 4.84
CA ALA A 49 8.89 2.14 3.39
C ALA A 49 8.29 0.79 3.03
N ILE A 50 7.38 0.78 2.06
CA ILE A 50 6.74 -0.41 1.51
C ILE A 50 7.07 -0.49 0.03
N ARG A 51 7.39 -1.70 -0.44
CA ARG A 51 7.62 -1.98 -1.86
C ARG A 51 6.51 -2.88 -2.38
N ALA A 52 5.83 -2.41 -3.42
CA ALA A 52 4.84 -3.19 -4.16
C ALA A 52 5.38 -3.48 -5.56
N ALA A 53 5.34 -4.74 -5.96
CA ALA A 53 5.68 -5.12 -7.33
C ALA A 53 4.45 -4.92 -8.22
N SER A 54 4.51 -3.98 -9.17
CA SER A 54 3.53 -3.91 -10.26
C SER A 54 4.02 -4.78 -11.42
N LYS A 55 3.17 -5.68 -11.90
CA LYS A 55 3.24 -6.01 -13.32
C LYS A 55 2.61 -4.84 -14.04
N ALA A 56 3.43 -3.97 -14.62
CA ALA A 56 2.94 -3.06 -15.65
C ALA A 56 2.37 -3.94 -16.78
N CYS A 57 1.05 -3.98 -16.91
CA CYS A 57 0.45 -4.44 -18.16
C CYS A 57 0.73 -3.30 -19.17
N LEU A 58 1.77 -3.49 -19.98
CA LEU A 58 1.98 -2.75 -21.22
C LEU A 58 0.97 -3.23 -22.27
#